data_AF-A0A7S3QDR6-F1
#
_entry.id   AF-A0A7S3QDR6-F1
#
_cell.length_a   1.000
_cell.length_b   1.000
_cell.length_c   1.000
_cell.angle_alpha   90.00
_cell.angle_beta   90.00
_cell.angle_gamma   90.00
#
_symmetry.space_group_name_H-M   'P 1'
#
loop_
_entity.id
_entity.type
_entity.pdbx_description
1 polymer ?
#
loop_
_entity_poly.entity_id
_entity_poly.type
_entity_poly.pdbx_seq_one_letter_code
_entity_poly.pdbx_strand_id
1 'polypeptide(L)'
;MYSRSVHLLLKSRLPSAVMSRQIFSMGTRMALSLSVQKSPAIVSLHIPAMQIHDRFFSSNSRGRKTPIPKSKVSAASKIGAVSSLAFVSLTKSKSILAALKLTKFASLGSMLLSVGAYTTIYGLPFASGMVGLILVHETGHALVMKKLNVPFSPMVFVPFLGAAIAAKKPPKNAYDDALIALGGPALGATGAFGVWGCGMAMDSQLLLALGDFGFMINLFNLIPVGMLDGGRIGNALSPYAGVAGVGLAGSMIYSGAVSNPIFYLITLAGGYSSGMRLWNDYNNIVDKSLPRNFYQISQRQKMIIGGSYFSLMATLFSAMAINEHYKKSPERIRFDERASGGSIVGEGMINVHRD
;
A
#
# COMPACT_ATOMS: atom_id res chain seq x y z
N MET A 1 -58.23 28.03 -28.88
CA MET A 1 -59.33 27.92 -27.90
C MET A 1 -59.27 26.53 -27.27
N TYR A 2 -59.23 26.50 -25.93
CA TYR A 2 -59.48 25.40 -24.99
C TYR A 2 -58.61 24.14 -24.88
N SER A 3 -57.84 24.15 -23.78
CA SER A 3 -57.34 23.06 -22.94
C SER A 3 -58.47 22.21 -22.32
N ARG A 4 -58.21 20.93 -21.98
CA ARG A 4 -58.72 20.32 -20.74
C ARG A 4 -58.05 18.99 -20.36
N SER A 5 -57.49 18.98 -19.16
CA SER A 5 -57.10 17.83 -18.34
C SER A 5 -58.31 17.11 -17.73
N VAL A 6 -58.22 15.81 -17.45
CA VAL A 6 -59.11 15.10 -16.50
C VAL A 6 -58.30 14.11 -15.65
N HIS A 7 -58.38 14.33 -14.33
CA HIS A 7 -57.96 13.47 -13.23
C HIS A 7 -58.94 12.29 -13.03
N LEU A 8 -58.44 11.12 -12.58
CA LEU A 8 -59.29 10.10 -11.95
C LEU A 8 -58.57 9.46 -10.75
N LEU A 9 -59.12 9.76 -9.57
CA LEU A 9 -58.87 9.17 -8.27
C LEU A 9 -59.77 7.93 -8.12
N LEU A 10 -59.25 6.82 -7.59
CA LEU A 10 -60.08 5.78 -6.97
C LEU A 10 -59.60 5.49 -5.54
N LYS A 11 -60.56 5.58 -4.61
CA LYS A 11 -60.44 5.39 -3.16
C LYS A 11 -61.51 4.39 -2.74
N SER A 12 -61.13 3.31 -2.06
CA SER A 12 -62.01 2.43 -1.28
C SER A 12 -61.15 1.42 -0.50
N ARG A 13 -61.41 0.98 0.73
CA ARG A 13 -62.32 1.31 1.85
C ARG A 13 -61.79 0.48 3.05
N LEU A 14 -61.89 1.02 4.27
CA LEU A 14 -61.65 0.35 5.56
C LEU A 14 -62.76 -0.68 5.91
N PRO A 15 -62.64 -1.52 6.97
CA PRO A 15 -63.04 -1.15 8.37
C PRO A 15 -62.09 -1.74 9.48
N SER A 16 -61.58 -1.01 10.49
CA SER A 16 -62.13 -0.50 11.77
C SER A 16 -62.52 -1.54 12.83
N ALA A 17 -61.88 -1.52 14.04
CA ALA A 17 -62.55 -1.51 15.36
C ALA A 17 -61.63 -1.69 16.62
N VAL A 18 -61.67 -0.67 17.50
CA VAL A 18 -61.92 -0.70 18.98
C VAL A 18 -60.76 -0.78 20.01
N MET A 19 -60.51 0.42 20.59
CA MET A 19 -60.35 0.85 22.00
C MET A 19 -59.81 -0.07 23.12
N SER A 20 -58.88 0.48 23.90
CA SER A 20 -59.11 0.83 25.33
C SER A 20 -58.17 1.94 25.81
N ARG A 21 -58.70 2.84 26.66
CA ARG A 21 -58.03 3.98 27.30
C ARG A 21 -57.52 3.56 28.68
N GLN A 22 -56.37 4.07 29.11
CA GLN A 22 -56.19 4.52 30.50
C GLN A 22 -55.16 5.65 30.60
N ILE A 23 -55.48 6.58 31.49
CA ILE A 23 -54.91 7.92 31.68
C ILE A 23 -53.92 7.87 32.85
N PHE A 24 -52.72 8.43 32.70
CA PHE A 24 -52.11 9.25 33.76
C PHE A 24 -51.10 10.24 33.19
N SER A 25 -51.22 11.49 33.64
CA SER A 25 -50.46 12.64 33.16
C SER A 25 -49.13 12.78 33.89
N MET A 26 -48.08 13.25 33.22
CA MET A 26 -47.22 14.33 33.70
C MET A 26 -46.13 14.67 32.68
N GLY A 27 -45.93 15.97 32.42
CA GLY A 27 -44.59 16.50 32.20
C GLY A 27 -44.11 16.70 30.77
N THR A 28 -44.56 17.79 30.16
CA THR A 28 -43.73 18.76 29.43
C THR A 28 -43.08 18.35 28.09
N ARG A 29 -43.60 18.99 27.04
CA ARG A 29 -43.14 19.02 25.66
C ARG A 29 -41.73 19.63 25.52
N MET A 30 -40.89 19.05 24.67
CA MET A 30 -39.91 19.82 23.91
C MET A 30 -39.73 19.21 22.51
N ALA A 31 -40.24 19.93 21.52
CA ALA A 31 -39.95 19.71 20.11
C ALA A 31 -38.57 20.30 19.81
N LEU A 32 -37.71 19.57 19.10
CA LEU A 32 -36.52 20.15 18.49
C LEU A 32 -36.52 19.85 16.98
N SER A 33 -36.73 20.93 16.23
CA SER A 33 -36.57 21.04 14.78
C SER A 33 -35.07 20.97 14.44
N LEU A 34 -34.68 20.07 13.54
CA LEU A 34 -33.33 20.02 12.97
C LEU A 34 -33.35 20.77 11.63
N SER A 35 -32.86 22.02 11.67
CA SER A 35 -32.51 22.81 10.49
C SER A 35 -31.00 22.76 10.28
N VAL A 36 -30.59 22.34 9.08
CA VAL A 36 -29.21 22.27 8.63
C VAL A 36 -28.77 23.65 8.14
N GLN A 37 -27.76 24.25 8.80
CA GLN A 37 -27.22 25.55 8.42
C GLN A 37 -25.72 25.45 8.03
N LYS A 38 -25.40 25.98 6.84
CA LYS A 38 -24.06 26.09 6.23
C LYS A 38 -23.15 27.07 7.02
N SER A 39 -21.86 26.70 7.09
CA SER A 39 -20.61 27.38 7.55
C SER A 39 -20.52 28.92 7.38
N PRO A 40 -19.55 29.69 7.97
CA PRO A 40 -18.15 29.33 8.34
C PRO A 40 -17.55 30.00 9.62
N ALA A 41 -16.34 29.60 10.06
CA ALA A 41 -15.25 30.50 10.50
C ALA A 41 -14.08 29.79 11.21
N ILE A 42 -12.90 30.35 10.97
CA ILE A 42 -11.54 30.00 11.40
C ILE A 42 -11.35 30.28 12.90
N VAL A 43 -10.76 29.35 13.64
CA VAL A 43 -10.32 29.56 15.02
C VAL A 43 -8.82 29.86 15.03
N SER A 44 -8.46 31.13 15.22
CA SER A 44 -7.10 31.56 15.60
C SER A 44 -7.04 31.69 17.12
N LEU A 45 -6.12 30.96 17.74
CA LEU A 45 -5.83 31.02 19.17
C LEU A 45 -5.00 32.29 19.48
N HIS A 46 -5.55 33.21 20.26
CA HIS A 46 -4.85 34.34 20.86
C HIS A 46 -4.82 34.13 22.39
N ILE A 47 -3.63 33.96 22.97
CA ILE A 47 -3.43 33.96 24.42
C ILE A 47 -2.88 35.34 24.80
N PRO A 48 -3.59 36.15 25.60
CA PRO A 48 -3.15 37.49 25.96
C PRO A 48 -2.00 37.46 26.98
N ALA A 49 -1.08 38.41 26.81
CA ALA A 49 0.03 38.66 27.72
C ALA A 49 -0.46 39.18 29.08
N MET A 50 0.02 38.55 30.15
CA MET A 50 -0.20 38.93 31.54
C MET A 50 0.72 40.11 31.89
N GLN A 51 0.13 41.28 32.18
CA GLN A 51 0.84 42.51 32.54
C GLN A 51 0.87 42.66 34.07
N ILE A 52 2.08 42.66 34.62
CA ILE A 52 2.35 42.87 36.04
C ILE A 52 2.25 44.37 36.34
N HIS A 53 1.47 44.70 37.35
CA HIS A 53 1.34 46.05 37.91
C HIS A 53 2.58 46.40 38.71
N ASP A 54 3.18 47.56 38.43
CA ASP A 54 3.91 48.33 39.44
C ASP A 54 3.44 49.79 39.42
N ARG A 55 3.26 50.31 40.63
CA ARG A 55 2.62 51.58 40.93
C ARG A 55 3.60 52.76 40.87
N PHE A 56 2.98 53.94 40.84
CA PHE A 56 3.39 55.19 41.49
C PHE A 56 4.17 56.27 40.71
N PHE A 57 3.63 57.49 40.90
CA PHE A 57 4.14 58.86 40.72
C PHE A 57 4.07 59.57 39.36
N SER A 58 3.03 60.43 39.29
CA SER A 58 3.00 61.82 38.82
C SER A 58 4.35 62.48 38.49
N SER A 59 4.44 63.09 37.30
CA SER A 59 4.88 64.48 37.13
C SER A 59 4.94 64.87 35.64
N ASN A 60 4.34 66.01 35.35
CA ASN A 60 4.31 66.72 34.08
C ASN A 60 5.67 67.43 33.86
N SER A 61 6.34 67.26 32.71
CA SER A 61 7.20 68.33 32.14
C SER A 61 7.77 67.99 30.75
N ARG A 62 7.85 69.08 29.97
CA ARG A 62 8.30 69.18 28.58
C ARG A 62 9.82 69.03 28.45
N GLY A 63 10.27 68.45 27.34
CA GLY A 63 11.42 68.97 26.58
C GLY A 63 12.78 68.27 26.70
N ARG A 64 13.47 68.28 25.54
CA ARG A 64 14.91 68.04 25.22
C ARG A 64 15.41 66.62 24.92
N LYS A 65 15.92 66.48 23.69
CA LYS A 65 16.79 65.40 23.18
C LYS A 65 18.23 65.60 23.70
N THR A 66 18.88 64.53 24.16
CA THR A 66 20.36 64.37 24.18
C THR A 66 20.74 62.88 23.98
N PRO A 67 21.96 62.56 23.51
CA PRO A 67 22.32 61.26 22.91
C PRO A 67 22.90 60.23 23.90
N ILE A 68 22.71 58.94 23.60
CA ILE A 68 23.14 57.79 24.43
C ILE A 68 24.61 57.40 24.12
N PRO A 69 25.48 57.19 25.14
CA PRO A 69 26.85 56.72 24.94
C PRO A 69 26.96 55.18 24.86
N LYS A 70 27.90 54.70 24.03
CA LYS A 70 28.23 53.28 23.80
C LYS A 70 29.06 52.70 24.96
N SER A 71 28.65 51.57 25.53
CA SER A 71 29.48 50.77 26.43
C SER A 71 29.97 49.47 25.76
N LYS A 72 31.24 49.15 26.01
CA LYS A 72 32.02 48.05 25.42
C LYS A 72 31.74 46.73 26.15
N VAL A 73 31.52 45.65 25.40
CA VAL A 73 31.40 44.29 25.96
C VAL A 73 32.75 43.57 25.86
N SER A 74 33.19 43.03 27.00
CA SER A 74 34.47 42.34 27.24
C SER A 74 34.52 40.92 26.65
N ALA A 75 35.71 40.52 26.23
CA ALA A 75 36.07 39.35 25.43
C ALA A 75 36.03 37.97 26.16
N ALA A 76 35.22 37.81 27.20
CA ALA A 76 35.17 36.59 28.02
C ALA A 76 34.08 35.56 27.59
N SER A 77 33.31 35.84 26.53
CA SER A 77 32.17 35.00 26.10
C SER A 77 32.52 33.96 25.01
N LYS A 78 33.74 33.97 24.45
CA LYS A 78 34.06 33.18 23.24
C LYS A 78 34.56 31.75 23.49
N ILE A 79 34.82 31.33 24.72
CA ILE A 79 35.39 29.98 24.99
C ILE A 79 34.31 28.95 25.39
N GLY A 80 33.16 29.38 25.93
CA GLY A 80 32.05 28.48 26.29
C GLY A 80 31.11 28.09 25.13
N ALA A 81 31.14 28.82 24.02
CA ALA A 81 30.26 28.58 22.87
C ALA A 81 30.81 27.53 21.88
N VAL A 82 32.11 27.23 21.94
CA VAL A 82 32.75 26.30 20.99
C VAL A 82 32.69 24.85 21.48
N SER A 83 32.64 24.62 22.80
CA SER A 83 32.56 23.27 23.39
C SER A 83 31.15 22.67 23.34
N SER A 84 30.09 23.47 23.31
CA SER A 84 28.69 22.99 23.25
C SER A 84 28.20 22.69 21.83
N LEU A 85 28.77 23.31 20.80
CA LEU A 85 28.45 23.00 19.39
C LEU A 85 29.18 21.77 18.84
N ALA A 86 30.34 21.41 19.41
CA ALA A 86 31.09 20.22 19.01
C ALA A 86 30.43 18.91 19.52
N PHE A 87 29.82 18.92 20.71
CA PHE A 87 29.20 17.73 21.31
C PHE A 87 27.82 17.38 20.73
N VAL A 88 27.08 18.39 20.22
CA VAL A 88 25.74 18.20 19.62
C VAL A 88 25.82 17.77 18.14
N SER A 89 26.96 18.00 17.46
CA SER A 89 27.17 17.53 16.08
C SER A 89 27.63 16.07 15.99
N LEU A 90 28.26 15.51 17.04
CA LEU A 90 28.74 14.12 17.05
C LEU A 90 27.69 13.11 17.55
N THR A 91 26.68 13.55 18.29
CA THR A 91 25.56 12.70 18.74
C THR A 91 24.51 12.47 17.65
N LYS A 92 24.32 13.41 16.72
CA LYS A 92 23.40 13.22 15.58
C LYS A 92 23.94 12.23 14.53
N SER A 93 25.26 12.05 14.42
CA SER A 93 25.85 11.07 13.48
C SER A 93 25.68 9.62 13.94
N LYS A 94 25.87 9.32 15.24
CA LYS A 94 25.69 7.96 15.79
C LYS A 94 24.23 7.52 15.79
N SER A 95 23.27 8.41 16.07
CA SER A 95 21.83 8.07 16.07
C SER A 95 21.27 7.87 14.67
N ILE A 96 21.75 8.61 13.67
CA ILE A 96 21.38 8.39 12.25
C ILE A 96 21.99 7.07 11.76
N LEU A 97 23.22 6.75 12.14
CA LEU A 97 23.86 5.48 11.77
C LEU A 97 23.23 4.28 12.48
N ALA A 98 22.82 4.43 13.75
CA ALA A 98 22.06 3.43 14.48
C ALA A 98 20.65 3.23 13.89
N ALA A 99 19.95 4.31 13.51
CA ALA A 99 18.66 4.22 12.83
C ALA A 99 18.78 3.62 11.40
N LEU A 100 19.84 3.96 10.65
CA LEU A 100 20.13 3.33 9.34
C LEU A 100 20.49 1.84 9.47
N LYS A 101 21.17 1.45 10.56
CA LYS A 101 21.46 0.05 10.84
C LYS A 101 20.19 -0.69 11.27
N LEU A 102 19.44 -0.15 12.21
CA LEU A 102 18.22 -0.76 12.75
C LEU A 102 17.14 -0.95 11.70
N THR A 103 16.98 -0.01 10.76
CA THR A 103 16.02 -0.14 9.65
C THR A 103 16.39 -1.26 8.68
N LYS A 104 17.68 -1.48 8.40
CA LYS A 104 18.14 -2.62 7.59
C LYS A 104 17.95 -3.95 8.33
N PHE A 105 18.18 -3.97 9.64
CA PHE A 105 17.92 -5.15 10.48
C PHE A 105 16.43 -5.47 10.58
N ALA A 106 15.55 -4.47 10.59
CA ALA A 106 14.11 -4.69 10.61
C ALA A 106 13.62 -5.36 9.30
N SER A 107 14.07 -4.87 8.14
CA SER A 107 13.74 -5.49 6.85
C SER A 107 14.24 -6.93 6.77
N LEU A 108 15.52 -7.16 7.10
CA LEU A 108 16.10 -8.51 7.10
C LEU A 108 15.42 -9.43 8.13
N GLY A 109 15.12 -8.91 9.33
CA GLY A 109 14.42 -9.67 10.37
C GLY A 109 13.01 -10.07 9.94
N SER A 110 12.27 -9.16 9.31
CA SER A 110 10.94 -9.47 8.76
C SER A 110 11.02 -10.51 7.64
N MET A 111 12.04 -10.44 6.78
CA MET A 111 12.27 -11.40 5.71
C MET A 111 12.59 -12.80 6.26
N LEU A 112 13.51 -12.90 7.24
CA LEU A 112 13.85 -14.17 7.89
C LEU A 112 12.66 -14.75 8.64
N LEU A 113 11.85 -13.91 9.28
CA LEU A 113 10.61 -14.34 9.93
C LEU A 113 9.63 -14.92 8.90
N SER A 114 9.46 -14.29 7.74
CA SER A 114 8.66 -14.82 6.64
C SER A 114 9.21 -16.15 6.11
N VAL A 115 10.53 -16.27 5.92
CA VAL A 115 11.15 -17.55 5.53
C VAL A 115 10.85 -18.63 6.58
N GLY A 116 11.02 -18.32 7.86
CA GLY A 116 10.71 -19.25 8.95
C GLY A 116 9.25 -19.67 8.97
N ALA A 117 8.32 -18.72 8.81
CA ALA A 117 6.89 -19.00 8.76
C ALA A 117 6.49 -19.86 7.54
N TYR A 118 7.05 -19.59 6.35
CA TYR A 118 6.77 -20.39 5.17
C TYR A 118 7.44 -21.76 5.20
N THR A 119 8.57 -21.90 5.91
CA THR A 119 9.29 -23.18 6.05
C THR A 119 8.43 -24.24 6.74
N THR A 120 7.58 -23.86 7.70
CA THR A 120 6.71 -24.82 8.40
C THR A 120 5.62 -25.43 7.50
N ILE A 121 5.30 -24.78 6.37
CA ILE A 121 4.28 -25.23 5.43
C ILE A 121 4.91 -25.89 4.20
N TYR A 122 5.95 -25.27 3.63
CA TYR A 122 6.49 -25.63 2.32
C TYR A 122 7.91 -26.21 2.36
N GLY A 123 8.56 -26.22 3.52
CA GLY A 123 9.97 -26.57 3.66
C GLY A 123 10.92 -25.42 3.27
N LEU A 124 12.15 -25.50 3.78
CA LEU A 124 13.13 -24.41 3.70
C LEU A 124 13.54 -24.04 2.25
N PRO A 125 13.80 -24.99 1.33
CA PRO A 125 14.25 -24.66 -0.03
C PRO A 125 13.20 -23.86 -0.80
N PHE A 126 11.93 -24.30 -0.74
CA PHE A 126 10.84 -23.61 -1.41
C PHE A 126 10.51 -22.28 -0.74
N ALA A 127 10.44 -22.23 0.60
CA ALA A 127 10.20 -21.00 1.34
C ALA A 127 11.24 -19.91 1.02
N SER A 128 12.52 -20.28 0.98
CA SER A 128 13.61 -19.36 0.65
C SER A 128 13.51 -18.86 -0.79
N GLY A 129 13.21 -19.75 -1.73
CA GLY A 129 12.99 -19.38 -3.14
C GLY A 129 11.80 -18.44 -3.33
N MET A 130 10.66 -18.73 -2.68
CA MET A 130 9.47 -17.87 -2.73
C MET A 130 9.75 -16.47 -2.20
N VAL A 131 10.33 -16.36 -0.99
CA VAL A 131 10.67 -15.07 -0.40
C VAL A 131 11.72 -14.34 -1.24
N GLY A 132 12.67 -15.07 -1.83
CA GLY A 132 13.63 -14.53 -2.79
C GLY A 132 12.96 -13.93 -4.03
N LEU A 133 11.98 -14.61 -4.62
CA LEU A 133 11.23 -14.11 -5.78
C LEU A 133 10.38 -12.87 -5.42
N ILE A 134 9.74 -12.86 -4.24
CA ILE A 134 9.04 -11.68 -3.72
C ILE A 134 10.02 -10.52 -3.52
N LEU A 135 11.21 -10.77 -2.97
CA LEU A 135 12.24 -9.74 -2.81
C LEU A 135 12.67 -9.14 -4.16
N VAL A 136 12.84 -9.98 -5.20
CA VAL A 136 13.18 -9.51 -6.55
C VAL A 136 12.05 -8.63 -7.10
N HIS A 137 10.80 -9.01 -6.91
CA HIS A 137 9.63 -8.20 -7.27
C HIS A 137 9.66 -6.83 -6.56
N GLU A 138 9.76 -6.80 -5.23
CA GLU A 138 9.78 -5.53 -4.47
C GLU A 138 10.98 -4.64 -4.83
N THR A 139 12.11 -5.27 -5.16
CA THR A 139 13.30 -4.55 -5.65
C THR A 139 13.00 -3.83 -6.97
N GLY A 140 12.14 -4.39 -7.82
CA GLY A 140 11.69 -3.75 -9.06
C GLY A 140 11.00 -2.42 -8.80
N HIS A 141 10.06 -2.38 -7.84
CA HIS A 141 9.45 -1.12 -7.39
C HIS A 141 10.50 -0.14 -6.85
N ALA A 142 11.41 -0.62 -6.00
CA ALA A 142 12.45 0.21 -5.40
C ALA A 142 13.38 0.84 -6.44
N LEU A 143 13.76 0.10 -7.48
CA LEU A 143 14.60 0.59 -8.57
C LEU A 143 13.91 1.68 -9.38
N VAL A 144 12.62 1.50 -9.72
CA VAL A 144 11.87 2.52 -10.45
C VAL A 144 11.64 3.76 -9.58
N MET A 145 11.29 3.59 -8.31
CA MET A 145 11.17 4.71 -7.37
C MET A 145 12.48 5.48 -7.24
N LYS A 146 13.61 4.78 -7.14
CA LYS A 146 14.94 5.41 -7.14
C LYS A 146 15.20 6.19 -8.43
N LYS A 147 14.88 5.62 -9.59
CA LYS A 147 15.04 6.28 -10.90
C LYS A 147 14.17 7.55 -11.03
N LEU A 148 12.96 7.52 -10.47
CA LEU A 148 12.02 8.65 -10.48
C LEU A 148 12.23 9.63 -9.32
N ASN A 149 13.22 9.39 -8.46
CA ASN A 149 13.51 10.18 -7.26
C ASN A 149 12.31 10.25 -6.28
N VAL A 150 11.52 9.18 -6.19
CA VAL A 150 10.43 9.04 -5.22
C VAL A 150 11.00 8.41 -3.94
N PRO A 151 10.99 9.12 -2.79
CA PRO A 151 11.50 8.56 -1.54
C PRO A 151 10.60 7.43 -1.07
N PHE A 152 11.18 6.32 -0.60
CA PHE A 152 10.43 5.13 -0.19
C PHE A 152 10.81 4.65 1.22
N SER A 153 9.91 3.86 1.83
CA SER A 153 10.10 3.21 3.13
C SER A 153 11.05 2.00 3.01
N PRO A 154 11.63 1.52 4.13
CA PRO A 154 12.20 0.19 4.15
C PRO A 154 11.20 -0.86 3.66
N MET A 155 11.69 -1.94 3.06
CA MET A 155 10.89 -3.08 2.65
C MET A 155 10.48 -3.87 3.89
N VAL A 156 9.20 -4.21 4.00
CA VAL A 156 8.68 -4.99 5.13
C VAL A 156 8.04 -6.25 4.58
N PHE A 157 8.48 -7.40 5.07
CA PHE A 157 7.87 -8.69 4.77
C PHE A 157 6.86 -9.05 5.86
N VAL A 158 5.67 -9.44 5.45
CA VAL A 158 4.60 -9.90 6.33
C VAL A 158 4.29 -11.34 5.96
N PRO A 159 4.51 -12.31 6.87
CA PRO A 159 4.15 -13.70 6.62
C PRO A 159 2.72 -13.84 6.09
N PHE A 160 2.54 -14.71 5.11
CA PHE A 160 1.25 -15.03 4.45
C PHE A 160 0.63 -13.91 3.60
N LEU A 161 1.02 -12.64 3.79
CA LEU A 161 0.51 -11.53 2.99
C LEU A 161 1.46 -11.16 1.85
N GLY A 162 2.77 -11.21 2.07
CA GLY A 162 3.78 -10.87 1.07
C GLY A 162 4.77 -9.83 1.58
N ALA A 163 5.21 -8.95 0.71
CA ALA A 163 6.07 -7.83 1.07
C ALA A 163 5.48 -6.54 0.53
N ALA A 164 5.90 -5.42 1.10
CA ALA A 164 5.51 -4.13 0.60
C ALA A 164 6.62 -3.10 0.80
N ILE A 165 6.72 -2.22 -0.20
CA ILE A 165 7.50 -0.99 -0.16
C ILE A 165 6.60 0.21 -0.44
N ALA A 166 6.55 1.15 0.50
CA ALA A 166 5.65 2.29 0.40
C ALA A 166 6.41 3.55 -0.06
N ALA A 167 5.85 4.28 -1.00
CA ALA A 167 6.31 5.63 -1.32
C ALA A 167 6.01 6.57 -0.14
N LYS A 168 7.01 7.33 0.32
CA LYS A 168 6.87 8.33 1.39
C LYS A 168 6.14 9.59 0.92
N LYS A 169 6.04 9.78 -0.39
CA LYS A 169 5.34 10.88 -1.04
C LYS A 169 4.68 10.34 -2.32
N PRO A 170 3.51 10.87 -2.70
CA PRO A 170 2.88 10.49 -3.96
C PRO A 170 3.81 10.82 -5.15
N PRO A 171 3.81 9.98 -6.21
CA PRO A 171 4.50 10.29 -7.46
C PRO A 171 3.97 11.58 -8.10
N LYS A 172 4.68 12.10 -9.11
CA LYS A 172 4.33 13.37 -9.75
C LYS A 172 3.01 13.30 -10.51
N ASN A 173 2.73 12.16 -11.15
CA ASN A 173 1.54 11.91 -11.96
C ASN A 173 1.25 10.40 -11.99
N ALA A 174 0.10 10.04 -12.55
CA ALA A 174 -0.35 8.66 -12.67
C ALA A 174 0.55 7.80 -13.58
N TYR A 175 1.29 8.41 -14.51
CA TYR A 175 2.24 7.69 -15.36
C TYR A 175 3.46 7.21 -14.56
N ASP A 176 4.03 8.08 -13.73
CA ASP A 176 5.13 7.72 -12.82
C ASP A 176 4.68 6.65 -11.81
N ASP A 177 3.45 6.75 -11.30
CA ASP A 177 2.87 5.74 -10.41
C ASP A 177 2.70 4.38 -11.11
N ALA A 178 2.18 4.38 -12.34
CA ALA A 178 2.06 3.17 -13.16
C ALA A 178 3.41 2.57 -13.53
N LEU A 179 4.45 3.39 -13.78
CA LEU A 179 5.81 2.89 -14.02
C LEU A 179 6.38 2.21 -12.77
N ILE A 180 6.16 2.80 -11.59
CA ILE A 180 6.57 2.18 -10.32
C ILE A 180 5.86 0.84 -10.15
N ALA A 181 4.54 0.82 -10.31
CA ALA A 181 3.74 -0.39 -10.21
C ALA A 181 4.14 -1.45 -11.24
N LEU A 182 4.50 -1.09 -12.47
CA LEU A 182 4.98 -2.03 -13.48
C LEU A 182 6.39 -2.58 -13.16
N GLY A 183 7.21 -1.80 -12.46
CA GLY A 183 8.59 -2.15 -12.13
C GLY A 183 8.72 -3.45 -11.34
N GLY A 184 7.80 -3.70 -10.40
CA GLY A 184 7.80 -4.92 -9.59
C GLY A 184 7.51 -6.16 -10.41
N PRO A 185 6.34 -6.25 -11.08
CA PRO A 185 5.99 -7.33 -11.99
C PRO A 185 7.03 -7.57 -13.08
N ALA A 186 7.64 -6.52 -13.65
CA ALA A 186 8.64 -6.68 -14.71
C ALA A 186 9.95 -7.32 -14.20
N LEU A 187 10.48 -6.84 -13.07
CA LEU A 187 11.71 -7.42 -12.50
C LEU A 187 11.43 -8.79 -11.87
N GLY A 188 10.28 -8.93 -11.20
CA GLY A 188 9.81 -10.20 -10.66
C GLY A 188 9.62 -11.26 -11.74
N ALA A 189 9.05 -10.90 -12.89
CA ALA A 189 8.94 -11.78 -14.06
C ALA A 189 10.33 -12.21 -14.55
N THR A 190 11.27 -11.27 -14.66
CA THR A 190 12.65 -11.57 -15.08
C THR A 190 13.31 -12.57 -14.11
N GLY A 191 13.14 -12.37 -12.80
CA GLY A 191 13.61 -13.32 -11.78
C GLY A 191 12.95 -14.70 -11.90
N ALA A 192 11.64 -14.73 -12.09
CA ALA A 192 10.87 -15.97 -12.29
C ALA A 192 11.32 -16.73 -13.55
N PHE A 193 11.54 -16.03 -14.66
CA PHE A 193 12.09 -16.63 -15.88
C PHE A 193 13.50 -17.19 -15.67
N GLY A 194 14.35 -16.51 -14.91
CA GLY A 194 15.68 -17.01 -14.56
C GLY A 194 15.61 -18.31 -13.75
N VAL A 195 14.77 -18.34 -12.71
CA VAL A 195 14.56 -19.54 -11.87
C VAL A 195 13.95 -20.68 -12.68
N TRP A 196 12.93 -20.39 -13.48
CA TRP A 196 12.28 -21.35 -14.37
C TRP A 196 13.27 -21.93 -15.40
N GLY A 197 14.07 -21.09 -16.04
CA GLY A 197 15.11 -21.50 -16.99
C GLY A 197 16.17 -22.41 -16.35
N CYS A 198 16.60 -22.12 -15.12
CA CYS A 198 17.46 -23.03 -14.35
C CYS A 198 16.76 -24.36 -14.05
N GLY A 199 15.47 -24.32 -13.71
CA GLY A 199 14.68 -25.54 -13.49
C GLY A 199 14.59 -26.43 -14.72
N MET A 200 14.41 -25.82 -15.89
CA MET A 200 14.43 -26.53 -17.18
C MET A 200 15.81 -27.12 -17.49
N ALA A 201 16.88 -26.38 -17.26
CA ALA A 201 18.24 -26.83 -17.55
C ALA A 201 18.72 -27.96 -16.62
N MET A 202 18.22 -28.00 -15.39
CA MET A 202 18.63 -28.95 -14.34
C MET A 202 17.62 -30.07 -14.10
N ASP A 203 16.51 -30.11 -14.86
CA ASP A 203 15.34 -30.97 -14.62
C ASP A 203 14.84 -30.92 -13.15
N SER A 204 14.90 -29.74 -12.54
CA SER A 204 14.59 -29.56 -11.13
C SER A 204 13.13 -29.17 -10.91
N GLN A 205 12.33 -30.11 -10.41
CA GLN A 205 10.92 -29.87 -10.09
C GLN A 205 10.72 -28.76 -9.04
N LEU A 206 11.68 -28.59 -8.11
CA LEU A 206 11.66 -27.49 -7.15
C LEU A 206 11.75 -26.13 -7.84
N LEU A 207 12.71 -25.97 -8.77
CA LEU A 207 12.90 -24.72 -9.49
C LEU A 207 11.77 -24.44 -10.49
N LEU A 208 11.21 -25.47 -11.13
CA LEU A 208 10.03 -25.34 -11.97
C LEU A 208 8.81 -24.87 -11.17
N ALA A 209 8.62 -25.40 -9.96
CA ALA A 209 7.56 -24.96 -9.06
C ALA A 209 7.79 -23.53 -8.53
N LEU A 210 9.05 -23.14 -8.26
CA LEU A 210 9.39 -21.78 -7.88
C LEU A 210 9.19 -20.78 -9.03
N GLY A 211 9.58 -21.16 -10.25
CA GLY A 211 9.31 -20.38 -11.46
C GLY A 211 7.81 -20.16 -11.65
N ASP A 212 7.02 -21.22 -11.46
CA ASP A 212 5.55 -21.16 -11.49
C ASP A 212 4.98 -20.19 -10.47
N PHE A 213 5.42 -20.30 -9.21
CA PHE A 213 5.04 -19.39 -8.15
C PHE A 213 5.42 -17.94 -8.51
N GLY A 214 6.62 -17.74 -9.06
CA GLY A 214 7.09 -16.46 -9.56
C GLY A 214 6.17 -15.88 -10.63
N PHE A 215 5.79 -16.64 -11.64
CA PHE A 215 4.86 -16.16 -12.67
C PHE A 215 3.49 -15.83 -12.07
N MET A 216 2.96 -16.72 -11.22
CA MET A 216 1.68 -16.57 -10.56
C MET A 216 1.62 -15.31 -9.68
N ILE A 217 2.62 -15.06 -8.83
CA ILE A 217 2.60 -13.90 -7.91
C ILE A 217 2.68 -12.58 -8.68
N ASN A 218 3.44 -12.53 -9.79
CA ASN A 218 3.50 -11.35 -10.64
C ASN A 218 2.15 -11.14 -11.38
N LEU A 219 1.51 -12.19 -11.89
CA LEU A 219 0.18 -12.10 -12.48
C LEU A 219 -0.89 -11.66 -11.49
N PHE A 220 -0.83 -12.20 -10.27
CA PHE A 220 -1.73 -11.83 -9.19
C PHE A 220 -1.63 -10.34 -8.87
N ASN A 221 -0.40 -9.82 -8.75
CA ASN A 221 -0.18 -8.39 -8.55
C ASN A 221 -0.62 -7.54 -9.76
N LEU A 222 -0.68 -8.10 -10.97
CA LEU A 222 -1.21 -7.43 -12.14
C LEU A 222 -2.75 -7.44 -12.20
N ILE A 223 -3.48 -8.03 -11.27
CA ILE A 223 -4.95 -7.92 -11.25
C ILE A 223 -5.34 -6.44 -10.99
N PRO A 224 -6.27 -5.83 -11.75
CA PRO A 224 -6.60 -4.41 -11.64
C PRO A 224 -7.50 -4.09 -10.45
N VAL A 225 -7.06 -4.42 -9.23
CA VAL A 225 -7.85 -4.32 -8.00
C VAL A 225 -7.06 -3.64 -6.87
N GLY A 226 -7.62 -2.56 -6.33
CA GLY A 226 -7.17 -1.96 -5.08
C GLY A 226 -5.70 -1.54 -5.08
N MET A 227 -4.97 -2.01 -4.06
CA MET A 227 -3.57 -1.68 -3.81
C MET A 227 -2.57 -2.53 -4.61
N LEU A 228 -3.05 -3.55 -5.35
CA LEU A 228 -2.20 -4.33 -6.23
C LEU A 228 -1.62 -3.45 -7.34
N ASP A 229 -0.52 -3.88 -7.94
CA ASP A 229 0.15 -3.11 -9.00
C ASP A 229 -0.74 -2.87 -10.21
N GLY A 230 -1.50 -3.88 -10.62
CA GLY A 230 -2.51 -3.77 -11.67
C GLY A 230 -3.58 -2.74 -11.34
N GLY A 231 -3.92 -2.55 -10.06
CA GLY A 231 -4.84 -1.51 -9.62
C GLY A 231 -4.28 -0.11 -9.88
N ARG A 232 -3.00 0.10 -9.56
CA ARG A 232 -2.29 1.37 -9.81
C ARG A 232 -2.12 1.66 -11.31
N ILE A 233 -1.71 0.65 -12.09
CA ILE A 233 -1.58 0.75 -13.55
C ILE A 233 -2.96 1.01 -14.19
N GLY A 234 -3.96 0.23 -13.78
CA GLY A 234 -5.34 0.35 -14.23
C GLY A 234 -5.90 1.74 -13.95
N ASN A 235 -5.61 2.30 -12.78
CA ASN A 235 -6.06 3.64 -12.41
C ASN A 235 -5.51 4.74 -13.34
N ALA A 236 -4.29 4.59 -13.84
CA ALA A 236 -3.70 5.49 -14.83
C ALA A 236 -4.31 5.32 -16.22
N LEU A 237 -4.75 4.11 -16.58
CA LEU A 237 -5.39 3.81 -17.86
C LEU A 237 -6.85 4.27 -17.92
N SER A 238 -7.63 3.95 -16.90
CA SER A 238 -9.08 4.23 -16.85
C SER A 238 -9.62 4.34 -15.42
N PRO A 239 -10.61 5.20 -15.16
CA PRO A 239 -11.38 5.20 -13.91
C PRO A 239 -12.13 3.88 -13.66
N TYR A 240 -12.51 3.18 -14.72
CA TYR A 240 -13.32 1.96 -14.64
C TYR A 240 -12.51 0.68 -14.51
N ALA A 241 -11.19 0.73 -14.66
CA ALA A 241 -10.33 -0.45 -14.57
C ALA A 241 -10.49 -1.17 -13.23
N GLY A 242 -10.61 -0.42 -12.13
CA GLY A 242 -10.85 -0.98 -10.79
C GLY A 242 -12.18 -1.74 -10.68
N VAL A 243 -13.24 -1.24 -11.30
CA VAL A 243 -14.55 -1.94 -11.33
C VAL A 243 -14.45 -3.22 -12.13
N ALA A 244 -13.79 -3.18 -13.29
CA ALA A 244 -13.56 -4.38 -14.09
C ALA A 244 -12.74 -5.42 -13.32
N GLY A 245 -11.70 -4.99 -12.60
CA GLY A 245 -10.90 -5.86 -11.76
C GLY A 245 -11.69 -6.48 -10.61
N VAL A 246 -12.53 -5.69 -9.93
CA VAL A 246 -13.39 -6.20 -8.84
C VAL A 246 -14.41 -7.19 -9.37
N GLY A 247 -14.97 -6.95 -10.56
CA GLY A 247 -15.84 -7.92 -11.24
C GLY A 247 -15.11 -9.22 -11.57
N LEU A 248 -13.90 -9.14 -12.11
CA LEU A 248 -13.04 -10.30 -12.38
C LEU A 248 -12.72 -11.07 -11.09
N ALA A 249 -12.24 -10.40 -10.05
CA ALA A 249 -11.93 -11.02 -8.77
C ALA A 249 -13.17 -11.64 -8.12
N GLY A 250 -14.32 -10.95 -8.16
CA GLY A 250 -15.60 -11.47 -7.70
C GLY A 250 -16.04 -12.73 -8.46
N SER A 251 -15.79 -12.80 -9.77
CA SER A 251 -16.08 -14.00 -10.56
C SER A 251 -15.20 -15.20 -10.17
N MET A 252 -13.92 -14.95 -9.83
CA MET A 252 -13.00 -15.99 -9.35
C MET A 252 -13.40 -16.51 -7.96
N ILE A 253 -13.93 -15.64 -7.10
CA ILE A 253 -14.49 -16.03 -5.80
C ILE A 253 -15.76 -16.86 -6.00
N TYR A 254 -16.69 -16.36 -6.81
CA TYR A 254 -17.98 -17.01 -7.04
C TYR A 254 -17.86 -18.39 -7.67
N SER A 255 -16.95 -18.55 -8.64
CA SER A 255 -16.66 -19.84 -9.27
C SER A 255 -15.93 -20.83 -8.36
N GLY A 256 -15.44 -20.40 -7.19
CA GLY A 256 -14.61 -21.21 -6.31
C GLY A 256 -13.16 -21.36 -6.77
N ALA A 257 -12.76 -20.70 -7.88
CA ALA A 257 -11.40 -20.76 -8.40
C ALA A 257 -10.36 -20.24 -7.39
N VAL A 258 -10.74 -19.29 -6.53
CA VAL A 258 -9.90 -18.80 -5.43
C VAL A 258 -10.70 -18.81 -4.14
N SER A 259 -10.26 -19.65 -3.18
CA SER A 259 -10.85 -19.78 -1.85
C SER A 259 -9.88 -19.34 -0.76
N ASN A 260 -9.39 -18.10 -0.84
CA ASN A 260 -8.42 -17.54 0.09
C ASN A 260 -9.01 -16.31 0.82
N PRO A 261 -9.08 -16.31 2.17
CA PRO A 261 -9.57 -15.17 2.94
C PRO A 261 -8.86 -13.85 2.64
N ILE A 262 -7.55 -13.88 2.38
CA ILE A 262 -6.76 -12.69 2.03
C ILE A 262 -7.22 -12.13 0.68
N PHE A 263 -7.51 -13.00 -0.30
CA PHE A 263 -8.02 -12.56 -1.59
C PHE A 263 -9.39 -11.86 -1.47
N TYR A 264 -10.25 -12.33 -0.56
CA TYR A 264 -11.54 -11.70 -0.30
C TYR A 264 -11.36 -10.30 0.30
N LEU A 265 -10.43 -10.15 1.25
CA LEU A 265 -10.09 -8.85 1.83
C LEU A 265 -9.52 -7.88 0.80
N ILE A 266 -8.62 -8.35 -0.07
CA ILE A 266 -8.06 -7.54 -1.17
C ILE A 266 -9.17 -7.11 -2.13
N THR A 267 -10.07 -8.03 -2.51
CA THR A 267 -11.20 -7.75 -3.40
C THR A 267 -12.15 -6.73 -2.79
N LEU A 268 -12.44 -6.85 -1.50
CA LEU A 268 -13.29 -5.89 -0.76
C LEU A 268 -12.64 -4.51 -0.65
N ALA A 269 -11.35 -4.45 -0.31
CA ALA A 269 -10.59 -3.20 -0.28
C ALA A 269 -10.49 -2.55 -1.67
N GLY A 270 -10.35 -3.36 -2.71
CA GLY A 270 -10.39 -2.94 -4.10
C GLY A 270 -11.75 -2.42 -4.55
N GLY A 271 -12.83 -3.07 -4.10
CA GLY A 271 -14.20 -2.60 -4.31
C GLY A 271 -14.45 -1.25 -3.65
N TYR A 272 -14.04 -1.10 -2.38
CA TYR A 272 -14.15 0.16 -1.65
C TYR A 272 -13.37 1.29 -2.33
N SER A 273 -12.10 1.06 -2.69
CA SER A 273 -11.26 2.09 -3.34
C SER A 273 -11.78 2.47 -4.74
N SER A 274 -12.23 1.50 -5.54
CA SER A 274 -12.82 1.75 -6.86
C SER A 274 -14.14 2.51 -6.76
N GLY A 275 -15.01 2.12 -5.82
CA GLY A 275 -16.27 2.80 -5.56
C GLY A 275 -16.08 4.22 -5.04
N MET A 276 -15.15 4.42 -4.11
CA MET A 276 -14.82 5.74 -3.58
C MET A 276 -14.26 6.67 -4.66
N ARG A 277 -13.45 6.14 -5.57
CA ARG A 277 -12.95 6.91 -6.72
C ARG A 277 -14.09 7.39 -7.60
N LEU A 278 -14.98 6.49 -8.03
CA LEU A 278 -16.13 6.87 -8.86
C LEU A 278 -17.07 7.84 -8.14
N TRP A 279 -17.27 7.66 -6.84
CA TRP A 279 -18.05 8.57 -6.01
C TRP A 279 -17.44 9.97 -5.95
N ASN A 280 -16.12 10.06 -5.76
CA ASN A 280 -15.40 11.32 -5.73
C ASN A 280 -15.42 12.01 -7.10
N ASP A 281 -15.24 11.27 -8.18
CA ASP A 281 -15.33 11.78 -9.55
C ASP A 281 -16.74 12.32 -9.84
N TYR A 282 -17.80 11.59 -9.45
CA TYR A 282 -19.19 12.02 -9.62
C TYR A 282 -19.51 13.31 -8.82
N ASN A 283 -19.00 13.41 -7.59
CA ASN A 283 -19.24 14.56 -6.71
C ASN A 283 -18.20 15.70 -6.88
N ASN A 284 -17.29 15.61 -7.85
CA ASN A 284 -16.19 16.56 -8.06
C ASN A 284 -15.34 16.80 -6.79
N ILE A 285 -15.16 15.75 -5.97
CA ILE A 285 -14.37 15.80 -4.74
C ILE A 285 -12.90 15.62 -5.12
N VAL A 286 -12.11 16.67 -4.92
CA VAL A 286 -10.66 16.65 -5.20
C VAL A 286 -9.93 15.96 -4.05
N ASP A 287 -9.23 14.88 -4.36
CA ASP A 287 -8.31 14.24 -3.43
C ASP A 287 -7.09 15.15 -3.18
N LYS A 288 -7.02 15.72 -1.97
CA LYS A 288 -5.93 16.62 -1.56
C LYS A 288 -4.60 15.91 -1.32
N SER A 289 -4.60 14.58 -1.24
CA SER A 289 -3.38 13.78 -1.05
C SER A 289 -2.58 13.64 -2.36
N LEU A 290 -3.24 13.81 -3.51
CA LEU A 290 -2.62 13.71 -4.83
C LEU A 290 -2.25 15.10 -5.39
N PRO A 291 -1.17 15.20 -6.18
CA PRO A 291 -0.88 16.41 -6.94
C PRO A 291 -2.06 16.85 -7.83
N ARG A 292 -2.19 18.16 -8.07
CA ARG A 292 -3.15 18.67 -9.06
C ARG A 292 -2.85 18.04 -10.42
N ASN A 293 -3.91 17.68 -11.15
CA ASN A 293 -3.82 17.07 -12.48
C ASN A 293 -3.07 15.72 -12.52
N PHE A 294 -3.06 14.98 -11.40
CA PHE A 294 -2.35 13.69 -11.31
C PHE A 294 -2.68 12.71 -12.44
N TYR A 295 -3.96 12.60 -12.83
CA TYR A 295 -4.42 11.69 -13.88
C TYR A 295 -4.28 12.25 -15.31
N GLN A 296 -3.78 13.48 -15.48
CA GLN A 296 -3.56 14.05 -16.81
C GLN A 296 -2.25 13.53 -17.40
N ILE A 297 -2.37 12.45 -18.19
CA ILE A 297 -1.25 11.81 -18.89
C ILE A 297 -1.52 11.77 -20.40
N SER A 298 -0.45 11.88 -21.20
CA SER A 298 -0.55 11.88 -22.66
C SER A 298 -1.01 10.54 -23.22
N GLN A 299 -1.61 10.54 -24.41
CA GLN A 299 -2.05 9.30 -25.07
C GLN A 299 -0.87 8.35 -25.32
N ARG A 300 0.31 8.88 -25.66
CA ARG A 300 1.53 8.08 -25.83
C ARG A 300 1.93 7.36 -24.54
N GLN A 301 1.85 8.05 -23.40
CA GLN A 301 2.11 7.45 -22.10
C GLN A 301 1.13 6.33 -21.77
N LYS A 302 -0.17 6.54 -22.04
CA LYS A 302 -1.22 5.50 -21.88
C LYS A 302 -0.93 4.27 -22.74
N MET A 303 -0.55 4.47 -24.01
CA MET A 303 -0.21 3.35 -24.90
C MET A 303 1.03 2.59 -24.42
N ILE A 304 2.05 3.28 -23.92
CA ILE A 304 3.26 2.64 -23.39
C ILE A 304 2.93 1.80 -22.15
N ILE A 305 2.23 2.35 -21.15
CA ILE A 305 1.90 1.60 -19.93
C ILE A 305 0.91 0.47 -20.23
N GLY A 306 -0.12 0.72 -21.04
CA GLY A 306 -1.10 -0.28 -21.42
C GLY A 306 -0.48 -1.41 -22.24
N GLY A 307 0.31 -1.08 -23.25
CA GLY A 307 1.02 -2.06 -24.06
C GLY A 307 1.98 -2.90 -23.22
N SER A 308 2.75 -2.28 -22.33
CA SER A 308 3.68 -3.00 -21.44
C SER A 308 2.94 -3.91 -20.45
N TYR A 309 1.84 -3.42 -19.88
CA TYR A 309 1.01 -4.16 -18.94
C TYR A 309 0.38 -5.41 -19.57
N PHE A 310 -0.31 -5.28 -20.71
CA PHE A 310 -0.92 -6.42 -21.39
C PHE A 310 0.12 -7.38 -21.97
N SER A 311 1.25 -6.87 -22.49
CA SER A 311 2.33 -7.72 -22.97
C SER A 311 2.94 -8.54 -21.85
N LEU A 312 3.17 -7.94 -20.68
CA LEU A 312 3.68 -8.64 -19.51
C LEU A 312 2.71 -9.70 -19.01
N MET A 313 1.42 -9.39 -18.91
CA MET A 313 0.39 -10.38 -18.56
C MET A 313 0.38 -11.55 -19.54
N ALA A 314 0.34 -11.28 -20.85
CA ALA A 314 0.34 -12.33 -21.87
C ALA A 314 1.59 -13.22 -21.80
N THR A 315 2.75 -12.60 -21.58
CA THR A 315 4.04 -13.32 -21.43
C THR A 315 4.03 -14.24 -20.22
N LEU A 316 3.56 -13.75 -19.07
CA LEU A 316 3.48 -14.54 -17.84
C LEU A 316 2.46 -15.68 -17.93
N PHE A 317 1.26 -15.42 -18.49
CA PHE A 317 0.26 -16.46 -18.71
C PHE A 317 0.80 -17.56 -19.63
N SER A 318 1.47 -17.17 -20.72
CA SER A 318 2.09 -18.12 -21.64
C SER A 318 3.16 -18.96 -20.95
N ALA A 319 4.00 -18.33 -20.12
CA ALA A 319 5.03 -19.04 -19.38
C ALA A 319 4.47 -20.05 -18.38
N MET A 320 3.39 -19.71 -17.66
CA MET A 320 2.70 -20.66 -16.78
C MET A 320 2.11 -21.83 -17.57
N ALA A 321 1.41 -21.56 -18.68
CA ALA A 321 0.83 -22.60 -19.52
C ALA A 321 1.92 -23.54 -20.07
N ILE A 322 3.05 -23.00 -20.49
CA ILE A 322 4.20 -23.80 -20.93
C ILE A 322 4.75 -24.63 -19.77
N ASN A 323 4.92 -24.03 -18.59
CA ASN A 323 5.47 -24.70 -17.41
C ASN A 323 4.61 -25.86 -16.89
N GLU A 324 3.28 -25.80 -17.08
CA GLU A 324 2.38 -26.92 -16.74
C GLU A 324 2.75 -28.22 -17.46
N HIS A 325 3.32 -28.16 -18.66
CA HIS A 325 3.78 -29.34 -19.38
C HIS A 325 5.04 -29.98 -18.77
N TYR A 326 5.83 -29.22 -18.00
CA TYR A 326 7.10 -29.70 -17.43
C TYR A 326 7.00 -30.07 -15.95
N LYS A 327 6.01 -29.53 -15.24
CA LYS A 327 5.75 -29.89 -13.84
C LYS A 327 5.15 -31.29 -13.72
N LYS A 328 5.74 -32.13 -12.88
CA LYS A 328 5.17 -33.43 -12.50
C LYS A 328 4.15 -33.25 -11.38
N SER A 329 3.16 -34.13 -11.33
CA SER A 329 2.24 -34.19 -10.17
C SER A 329 3.00 -34.63 -8.91
N PRO A 330 2.57 -34.19 -7.71
CA PRO A 330 3.20 -34.61 -6.46
C PRO A 330 3.22 -36.13 -6.28
N GLU A 331 2.21 -36.83 -6.80
CA GLU A 331 2.12 -38.29 -6.79
C GLU A 331 3.19 -38.93 -7.67
N ARG A 332 3.43 -38.39 -8.87
CA ARG A 332 4.50 -38.85 -9.76
C ARG A 332 5.88 -38.57 -9.17
N ILE A 333 6.08 -37.42 -8.53
CA ILE A 333 7.36 -37.10 -7.86
C ILE A 333 7.63 -38.13 -6.76
N ARG A 334 6.64 -38.38 -5.88
CA ARG A 334 6.78 -39.40 -4.81
C ARG A 334 6.95 -40.81 -5.36
N PHE A 335 6.31 -41.13 -6.48
CA PHE A 335 6.50 -42.40 -7.16
C PHE A 335 7.93 -42.52 -7.69
N ASP A 336 8.44 -41.51 -8.38
CA ASP A 336 9.81 -41.47 -8.91
C ASP A 336 10.84 -41.55 -7.77
N GLU A 337 10.65 -40.84 -6.66
CA GLU A 337 11.51 -40.92 -5.45
C GLU A 337 11.49 -42.31 -4.80
N ARG A 338 10.32 -42.97 -4.77
CA ARG A 338 10.19 -44.34 -4.24
C ARG A 338 10.77 -45.37 -5.21
N ALA A 339 10.57 -45.20 -6.51
CA ALA A 339 11.04 -46.09 -7.57
C ALA A 339 12.56 -45.98 -7.78
N SER A 340 13.14 -44.79 -7.57
CA SER A 340 14.59 -44.57 -7.50
C SER A 340 15.22 -45.01 -6.19
N GLY A 341 14.44 -45.57 -5.26
CA GLY A 341 14.93 -46.29 -4.09
C GLY A 341 15.79 -45.45 -3.15
N GLY A 342 15.29 -44.31 -2.65
CA GLY A 342 15.92 -43.60 -1.51
C GLY A 342 17.40 -43.23 -1.69
N SER A 343 17.91 -43.17 -2.91
CA SER A 343 19.35 -43.04 -3.19
C SER A 343 19.76 -41.60 -3.53
N ILE A 344 19.43 -40.63 -2.67
CA ILE A 344 20.15 -39.34 -2.65
C ILE A 344 20.43 -38.81 -1.22
N VAL A 345 20.28 -39.64 -0.18
CA VAL A 345 20.81 -39.35 1.17
C VAL A 345 21.32 -40.65 1.80
N GLY A 346 22.53 -41.10 1.46
CA GLY A 346 23.07 -42.31 2.08
C GLY A 346 24.38 -42.91 1.55
N GLU A 347 24.94 -42.45 0.42
CA GLU A 347 26.29 -42.89 0.02
C GLU A 347 27.34 -41.86 0.42
N GLY A 348 27.63 -41.85 1.72
CA GLY A 348 28.73 -41.08 2.29
C GLY A 348 29.04 -41.64 3.66
N MET A 349 30.11 -42.45 3.72
CA MET A 349 30.65 -43.13 4.92
C MET A 349 29.78 -44.34 5.32
N ILE A 350 30.27 -45.57 5.44
CA ILE A 350 31.48 -46.03 6.11
C ILE A 350 31.92 -47.35 5.44
N ASN A 351 33.15 -47.37 4.94
CA ASN A 351 33.87 -48.58 4.52
C ASN A 351 35.07 -48.76 5.45
N VAL A 352 34.84 -49.26 6.67
CA VAL A 352 35.81 -49.68 7.72
C VAL A 352 34.96 -50.52 8.70
N HIS A 353 35.12 -51.82 8.98
CA HIS A 353 36.22 -52.77 8.97
C HIS A 353 35.69 -54.16 8.53
N ARG A 354 36.50 -54.89 7.75
CA ARG A 354 36.69 -56.32 7.96
C ARG A 354 37.54 -56.47 9.23
N ASP A 355 37.05 -57.26 10.18
CA ASP A 355 37.74 -58.45 10.74
C ASP A 355 36.78 -59.19 11.67
#